data_AF-A0AAD8DZC7-F1
#
_entry.id   AF-A0AAD8DZC7-F1
#
_cell.length_a   1.000
_cell.length_b   1.000
_cell.length_c   1.000
_cell.angle_alpha   90.00
_cell.angle_beta   90.00
_cell.angle_gamma   90.00
#
_symmetry.space_group_name_H-M   'P 1'
#
loop_
_entity.id
_entity.type
_entity.pdbx_description
1 polymer ?
#
loop_
_entity_poly.entity_id
_entity_poly.type
_entity_poly.pdbx_seq_one_letter_code
_entity_poly.pdbx_strand_id
1 'polypeptide(L)' 'MAAASRRTLGQLLQQGWCEIPEVFASTGLALAGIAMATVGCYNYVKSDGDNRRYKNTFVILRSDDPKVKRIRKD' A
#
# COMPACT_ATOMS: atom_id res chain seq x y z
N MET A 1 -26.08 -26.09 -26.48
CA MET A 1 -25.74 -25.59 -25.13
C MET A 1 -24.22 -25.57 -25.04
N ALA A 2 -23.60 -24.38 -24.97
CA ALA A 2 -22.13 -24.30 -24.94
C ALA A 2 -21.64 -24.92 -23.63
N ALA A 3 -20.86 -26.00 -23.75
CA ALA A 3 -20.25 -26.63 -22.58
C ALA A 3 -19.34 -25.62 -21.88
N ALA A 4 -19.48 -25.47 -20.57
CA ALA A 4 -18.58 -24.68 -19.75
C ALA A 4 -17.18 -25.33 -19.80
N SER A 5 -16.39 -24.93 -20.80
CA SER A 5 -14.97 -25.28 -20.89
C SER A 5 -14.27 -24.65 -19.68
N ARG A 6 -13.47 -25.44 -18.95
CA ARG A 6 -12.63 -24.92 -17.86
C ARG A 6 -11.59 -24.00 -18.47
N ARG A 7 -11.89 -22.70 -18.48
CA ARG A 7 -10.93 -21.67 -18.87
C ARG A 7 -9.86 -21.57 -17.79
N THR A 8 -8.60 -21.55 -18.19
CA THR A 8 -7.50 -21.29 -17.25
C THR A 8 -7.55 -19.83 -16.79
N LEU A 9 -6.97 -19.54 -15.61
CA LEU A 9 -6.90 -18.17 -15.10
C LEU A 9 -6.28 -17.21 -16.14
N GLY A 10 -5.23 -17.63 -16.83
CA GLY A 10 -4.61 -16.84 -17.89
C GLY A 10 -5.56 -16.52 -19.06
N GLN A 11 -6.39 -17.48 -19.47
CA GLN A 11 -7.40 -17.26 -20.52
C GLN A 11 -8.48 -16.28 -20.09
N LEU A 12 -8.86 -16.29 -18.81
CA LEU A 12 -9.82 -15.34 -18.25
C LEU A 12 -9.25 -13.92 -18.14
N LEU A 13 -7.98 -13.78 -17.76
CA LEU A 13 -7.30 -12.47 -17.73
C LEU A 13 -7.16 -11.90 -19.14
N GLN A 14 -6.75 -12.73 -20.11
CA GLN A 14 -6.65 -12.32 -21.51
C GLN A 14 -8.01 -11.92 -22.07
N GLN A 15 -9.06 -12.71 -21.79
CA GLN A 15 -10.42 -12.39 -22.19
C GLN A 15 -10.89 -11.07 -21.55
N GLY A 16 -10.65 -10.87 -20.26
CA GLY A 16 -11.01 -9.65 -19.55
C GLY A 16 -10.31 -8.40 -20.11
N TRP A 17 -9.05 -8.53 -20.52
CA TRP A 17 -8.31 -7.46 -21.17
C TRP A 17 -8.84 -7.09 -22.56
N CYS A 18 -9.32 -8.07 -23.32
CA CYS A 18 -9.91 -7.84 -24.64
C CYS A 18 -11.36 -7.35 -24.58
N GLU A 19 -12.17 -7.86 -23.65
CA GLU A 19 -13.60 -7.55 -23.56
C GLU A 19 -13.89 -6.26 -22.79
N ILE A 20 -13.14 -5.96 -21.71
CA ILE A 20 -13.39 -4.80 -20.85
C ILE A 20 -12.06 -4.16 -20.39
N PRO A 21 -11.26 -3.61 -21.33
CA PRO A 21 -9.92 -3.09 -21.03
C PRO A 21 -9.92 -1.97 -19.99
N GLU A 22 -10.92 -1.08 -20.03
CA GLU A 22 -11.00 0.07 -19.11
C GLU A 22 -11.13 -0.35 -17.65
N VAL A 23 -11.99 -1.35 -17.37
CA VAL A 23 -12.19 -1.87 -16.02
C VAL A 23 -10.96 -2.63 -15.55
N PHE A 24 -10.32 -3.41 -16.44
CA PHE A 24 -9.10 -4.15 -16.09
C PHE A 24 -7.92 -3.21 -15.79
N ALA A 25 -7.74 -2.19 -16.62
CA ALA A 25 -6.68 -1.20 -16.45
C ALA A 25 -6.90 -0.35 -15.18
N SER A 26 -8.12 0.17 -14.98
CA SER A 26 -8.45 0.97 -13.79
C SER A 26 -8.33 0.16 -12.50
N THR A 27 -8.79 -1.10 -12.49
CA THR A 27 -8.62 -2.00 -11.34
C THR A 27 -7.15 -2.31 -11.08
N GLY A 28 -6.37 -2.59 -12.13
CA GLY A 28 -4.93 -2.82 -12.01
C GLY A 28 -4.20 -1.61 -11.41
N LEU A 29 -4.53 -0.39 -11.87
CA LEU A 29 -3.97 0.86 -11.33
C LEU A 29 -4.42 1.10 -9.89
N ALA A 30 -5.68 0.82 -9.55
CA ALA A 30 -6.17 0.94 -8.18
C ALA A 30 -5.39 0.02 -7.22
N LEU A 31 -5.17 -1.23 -7.60
CA LEU A 31 -4.37 -2.18 -6.82
C LEU A 31 -2.92 -1.72 -6.69
N ALA A 32 -2.31 -1.23 -7.78
CA ALA A 32 -0.95 -0.68 -7.73
C ALA A 32 -0.86 0.53 -6.79
N GLY A 33 -1.86 1.42 -6.80
CA GLY A 33 -1.96 2.55 -5.88
C GLY A 33 -2.04 2.13 -4.43
N ILE A 34 -2.87 1.14 -4.11
CA ILE A 34 -3.00 0.58 -2.75
C ILE A 34 -1.67 -0.04 -2.29
N ALA A 35 -0.99 -0.78 -3.18
CA ALA A 35 0.30 -1.38 -2.87
C ALA A 35 1.36 -0.31 -2.55
N MET A 36 1.47 0.72 -3.39
CA MET A 36 2.40 1.83 -3.15
C MET A 36 2.07 2.60 -1.86
N ALA A 37 0.80 2.88 -1.61
CA ALA A 37 0.36 3.54 -0.38
C ALA A 37 0.73 2.71 0.86
N THR A 38 0.47 1.40 0.82
CA THR A 38 0.80 0.50 1.94
C THR A 38 2.29 0.45 2.20
N VAL A 39 3.12 0.33 1.16
CA VAL A 39 4.59 0.35 1.28
C VAL A 39 5.08 1.69 1.82
N GLY A 40 4.52 2.81 1.35
CA GLY A 40 4.85 4.15 1.85
C GLY A 40 4.54 4.31 3.33
N CYS A 41 3.34 3.91 3.77
CA CYS A 41 2.95 3.93 5.17
C CYS A 41 3.84 3.02 6.04
N TYR A 42 4.15 1.82 5.54
CA TYR A 42 5.04 0.89 6.25
C TYR A 42 6.44 1.48 6.44
N ASN A 43 7.03 2.03 5.37
CA ASN A 43 8.34 2.66 5.43
C ASN A 43 8.35 3.90 6.32
N TYR A 44 7.28 4.70 6.30
CA TYR A 44 7.13 5.85 7.18
C TYR A 44 7.15 5.44 8.66
N VAL A 45 6.41 4.38 9.02
CA VAL A 45 6.40 3.89 10.40
C VAL A 45 7.75 3.27 10.78
N LYS A 46 8.37 2.50 9.87
CA LYS A 46 9.61 1.78 10.13
C LYS A 46 10.83 2.70 10.23
N SER A 47 10.97 3.66 9.32
CA SER A 47 12.17 4.50 9.19
C SER A 47 12.14 5.69 10.12
N ASP A 48 10.99 6.33 10.30
CA ASP A 48 10.88 7.56 11.08
C ASP A 48 10.57 7.27 12.56
N GLY A 49 9.93 6.13 12.88
CA GLY A 49 9.69 5.68 14.25
C GLY A 49 9.04 6.75 15.14
N ASP A 50 9.79 7.23 16.13
CA ASP A 50 9.35 8.29 17.06
C ASP A 50 9.53 9.72 16.49
N ASN A 51 10.20 9.88 15.35
CA ASN A 51 10.49 11.14 14.66
C ASN A 51 9.48 11.50 13.56
N ARG A 52 8.32 10.83 13.55
CA ARG A 52 7.26 11.07 12.57
C ARG A 52 6.83 12.54 12.56
N ARG A 53 6.95 13.19 11.39
CA ARG A 53 6.50 14.57 11.13
C ARG A 53 5.02 14.81 11.42
N TYR A 54 4.17 13.82 11.13
CA TYR A 54 2.74 13.91 11.33
C TYR A 54 2.33 12.98 12.47
N LYS A 55 1.80 13.57 13.55
CA LYS A 55 1.31 12.86 14.73
C LYS A 55 -0.14 13.24 14.99
N ASN A 56 -0.97 12.25 15.33
CA ASN A 56 -2.38 12.49 15.65
C ASN A 56 -2.57 13.25 16.96
N THR A 57 -1.57 13.24 17.83
CA THR A 57 -1.60 13.92 19.13
C THR A 57 -0.27 14.60 19.34
N PHE A 58 -0.31 15.81 19.90
CA PHE A 58 0.89 16.53 20.30
C PHE A 58 1.54 15.80 21.48
N VAL A 59 2.83 15.47 21.34
CA VAL A 59 3.59 14.76 22.37
C VAL A 59 4.76 15.62 22.79
N ILE A 60 4.73 16.07 24.04
CA ILE A 60 5.87 16.71 24.69
C ILE A 60 6.69 15.59 25.34
N LEU A 61 7.92 15.40 24.90
CA LEU A 61 8.83 14.42 25.48
C LEU A 61 9.76 15.11 26.47
N ARG A 62 9.85 14.56 27.68
CA ARG A 62 10.81 15.00 28.69
C ARG A 62 12.20 14.46 28.33
N SER A 63 13.24 15.23 28.62
CA SER A 63 14.62 14.94 28.19
C SER A 63 15.20 13.61 28.69
N ASP A 64 14.62 13.03 29.72
CA ASP A 64 15.00 11.74 30.33
C ASP A 64 14.18 10.54 29.83
N ASP A 65 13.10 10.75 29.05
CA ASP A 65 12.30 9.64 28.54
C ASP A 65 13.15 8.76 27.60
N PRO A 66 13.19 7.43 27.80
CA PRO A 66 13.95 6.52 26.95
C PRO A 66 13.59 6.61 25.45
N LYS A 67 12.39 7.09 25.10
CA LYS A 67 11.96 7.37 23.72
C LYS A 67 12.72 8.54 23.09
N VAL A 68 13.18 9.52 23.87
CA VAL A 68 13.99 10.64 23.36
C VAL A 68 15.29 10.14 22.74
N LYS A 69 15.86 9.05 23.28
CA LYS A 69 17.09 8.44 22.74
C LYS A 69 16.91 7.83 21.35
N ARG A 70 15.67 7.58 20.93
CA ARG A 70 15.32 6.99 19.62
C ARG A 70 15.03 8.04 18.56
N ILE A 71 14.99 9.32 18.94
CA ILE A 71 14.82 10.44 18.02
C ILE A 71 16.14 10.63 17.26
N ARG A 72 16.09 10.52 15.93
CA ARG A 72 17.22 10.92 15.09
C ARG A 72 17.35 12.44 15.11
N LYS A 73 18.54 12.94 15.42
CA LYS A 73 18.89 14.34 15.18
C LYS A 73 19.43 14.37 13.76
N ASP A 74 18.61 14.80 12.83
CA ASP A 74 19.04 15.10 11.47
C ASP A 74 19.81 16.43 11.44
#